data_AF-A0A540V593-F1
#
_entry.id   AF-A0A540V593-F1
#
_cell.length_a   1.000
_cell.length_b   1.000
_cell.length_c   1.000
_cell.angle_alpha   90.00
_cell.angle_beta   90.00
_cell.angle_gamma   90.00
#
_symmetry.space_group_name_H-M   'P 1'
#
loop_
_entity.id
_entity.type
_entity.pdbx_description
1 polymer ?
#
loop_
_entity_poly.entity_id
_entity_poly.type
_entity_poly.pdbx_seq_one_letter_code
_entity_poly.pdbx_strand_id
1 'polypeptide(L)'
;MKKVYSAQNFAAYIIYELNETNTFVNAKALQHLLAVVKQRWESVFGYSPYREKTYSLLTHGYVVKEVHDEYKEYGERLITEPAKEWYLKYGDFQLIRRPYAVPAFSTEEEQLMRKILNQYRNGLWMNAS
;
A
#
# COMPACT_ATOMS: atom_id res chain seq x y z
N MET A 1 -5.89 14.82 -15.78
CA MET A 1 -4.80 13.87 -16.10
C MET A 1 -4.97 12.65 -15.21
N LYS A 2 -4.97 11.43 -15.78
CA LYS A 2 -5.05 10.20 -14.99
C LYS A 2 -3.72 10.01 -14.25
N LYS A 3 -3.72 10.10 -12.93
CA LYS A 3 -2.52 9.83 -12.12
C LYS A 3 -2.50 8.35 -11.75
N VAL A 4 -1.44 7.67 -12.16
CA VAL A 4 -1.16 6.29 -11.75
C VAL A 4 0.11 6.31 -10.92
N TYR A 5 0.13 5.51 -9.86
CA TYR A 5 1.26 5.45 -8.92
C TYR A 5 1.77 4.02 -8.84
N SER A 6 3.00 3.87 -8.32
CA SER A 6 3.49 2.55 -7.98
C SER A 6 2.71 1.99 -6.80
N ALA A 7 2.31 0.73 -6.91
CA ALA A 7 1.74 -0.05 -5.82
C ALA A 7 2.69 -0.14 -4.62
N GLN A 8 4.01 -0.07 -4.82
CA GLN A 8 4.98 0.00 -3.72
C GLN A 8 4.83 1.30 -2.92
N ASN A 9 4.56 2.43 -3.57
CA ASN A 9 4.31 3.69 -2.87
C ASN A 9 3.01 3.63 -2.05
N PHE A 10 1.98 2.96 -2.58
CA PHE A 10 0.75 2.70 -1.82
C PHE A 10 1.01 1.77 -0.63
N ALA A 11 1.72 0.67 -0.84
CA ALA A 11 2.07 -0.26 0.22
C ALA A 11 2.84 0.45 1.34
N ALA A 12 3.82 1.25 0.97
CA ALA A 12 4.62 2.01 1.92
C ALA A 12 3.82 3.04 2.70
N TYR A 13 2.96 3.81 2.02
CA TYR A 13 2.06 4.76 2.64
C TYR A 13 1.10 4.07 3.62
N ILE A 14 0.50 2.94 3.23
CA ILE A 14 -0.39 2.14 4.07
C ILE A 14 0.33 1.66 5.34
N ILE A 15 1.53 1.09 5.20
CA ILE A 15 2.31 0.60 6.33
C ILE A 15 2.67 1.74 7.28
N TYR A 16 3.09 2.88 6.74
CA TYR A 16 3.42 4.07 7.53
C TYR A 16 2.24 4.53 8.39
N GLU A 17 1.08 4.78 7.78
CA GLU A 17 -0.12 5.27 8.48
C GLU A 17 -0.66 4.27 9.52
N LEU A 18 -0.61 2.97 9.20
CA LEU A 18 -1.04 1.94 10.13
C LEU A 18 -0.06 1.80 11.30
N ASN A 19 1.24 1.90 11.08
CA ASN A 19 2.23 1.85 12.14
C ASN A 19 2.19 3.08 13.05
N GLU A 20 1.97 4.29 12.51
CA GLU A 20 1.76 5.49 13.34
C GLU A 20 0.58 5.36 14.31
N THR A 21 -0.42 4.56 13.93
CA THR A 21 -1.59 4.29 14.77
C THR A 21 -1.51 2.99 15.56
N ASN A 22 -0.35 2.32 15.59
CA ASN A 22 -0.13 0.99 16.17
C ASN A 22 -1.12 -0.07 15.66
N THR A 23 -1.59 0.07 14.42
CA THR A 23 -2.53 -0.85 13.80
C THR A 23 -1.79 -2.00 13.12
N PHE A 24 -2.22 -3.23 13.38
CA PHE A 24 -1.57 -4.41 12.82
C PHE A 24 -1.77 -4.54 11.30
N VAL A 25 -0.66 -4.76 10.59
CA VAL A 25 -0.64 -5.06 9.16
C VAL A 25 0.43 -6.12 8.85
N ASN A 26 0.03 -7.19 8.17
CA ASN A 26 0.94 -8.23 7.67
C ASN A 26 0.87 -8.31 6.13
N ALA A 27 1.67 -9.17 5.51
CA ALA A 27 1.77 -9.25 4.05
C ALA A 27 0.44 -9.58 3.38
N LYS A 28 -0.36 -10.46 4.01
CA LYS A 28 -1.69 -10.82 3.53
C LYS A 28 -2.68 -9.66 3.64
N ALA A 29 -2.75 -9.01 4.80
CA ALA A 29 -3.60 -7.86 5.04
C ALA A 29 -3.25 -6.70 4.09
N LEU A 30 -1.96 -6.50 3.81
CA LEU A 30 -1.49 -5.52 2.84
C LEU A 30 -2.03 -5.79 1.43
N GLN A 31 -2.00 -7.04 0.97
CA GLN A 31 -2.60 -7.41 -0.33
C GLN A 31 -4.11 -7.22 -0.35
N HIS A 32 -4.80 -7.54 0.75
CA HIS A 32 -6.24 -7.24 0.87
C HIS A 32 -6.52 -5.73 0.83
N LEU A 33 -5.72 -4.91 1.51
CA LEU A 33 -5.83 -3.46 1.48
C LEU A 33 -5.62 -2.91 0.07
N LEU A 34 -4.63 -3.43 -0.67
CA LEU A 34 -4.41 -3.05 -2.06
C LEU A 34 -5.60 -3.43 -2.96
N ALA A 35 -6.28 -4.56 -2.73
CA ALA A 35 -7.51 -4.88 -3.46
C ALA A 35 -8.63 -3.87 -3.16
N VAL A 36 -8.82 -3.53 -1.88
CA VAL A 36 -9.86 -2.58 -1.45
C VAL A 36 -9.58 -1.20 -2.04
N VAL A 37 -8.33 -0.75 -2.00
CA VAL A 37 -7.89 0.50 -2.63
C VAL A 37 -8.19 0.46 -4.12
N LYS A 38 -7.77 -0.57 -4.85
CA LYS A 38 -8.08 -0.70 -6.27
C LYS A 38 -9.59 -0.59 -6.56
N GLN A 39 -10.40 -1.40 -5.88
CA GLN A 39 -11.84 -1.46 -6.12
C GLN A 39 -12.51 -0.11 -5.88
N ARG A 40 -12.16 0.56 -4.78
CA ARG A 40 -12.74 1.86 -4.45
C ARG A 40 -12.24 2.97 -5.34
N TRP A 41 -10.97 2.92 -5.70
CA TRP A 41 -10.38 3.88 -6.62
C TRP A 41 -11.01 3.77 -8.01
N GLU A 42 -11.20 2.55 -8.53
CA GLU A 42 -11.92 2.31 -9.78
C GLU A 42 -13.37 2.78 -9.69
N SER A 43 -14.04 2.61 -8.54
CA SER A 43 -15.40 3.09 -8.34
C SER A 43 -15.52 4.62 -8.30
N VAL A 44 -14.51 5.33 -7.80
CA VAL A 44 -14.54 6.81 -7.65
C VAL A 44 -13.99 7.49 -8.90
N PHE A 45 -12.90 6.99 -9.45
CA PHE A 45 -12.14 7.64 -10.53
C PHE A 45 -12.25 6.92 -11.89
N GLY A 46 -12.80 5.71 -11.93
CA GLY A 46 -13.02 4.95 -13.17
C GLY A 46 -11.76 4.30 -13.77
N TYR A 47 -10.65 4.23 -13.03
CA TYR A 47 -9.40 3.61 -13.48
C TYR A 47 -8.60 3.02 -12.30
N SER A 48 -7.70 2.07 -12.60
CA SER A 48 -6.82 1.47 -11.60
C SER A 48 -5.74 2.45 -11.11
N PRO A 49 -5.49 2.56 -9.79
CA PRO A 49 -4.47 3.45 -9.24
C PRO A 49 -3.04 2.98 -9.52
N TYR A 50 -2.86 1.68 -9.82
CA TYR A 50 -1.56 1.04 -9.90
C TYR A 50 -0.99 1.05 -11.30
N ARG A 51 0.33 1.27 -11.39
CA ARG A 51 1.11 1.13 -12.62
C ARG A 51 1.38 -0.34 -12.95
N GLU A 52 1.51 -1.17 -11.92
CA GLU A 52 1.81 -2.59 -11.98
C GLU A 52 0.58 -3.40 -12.41
N LYS A 53 0.82 -4.62 -12.90
CA LYS A 53 -0.26 -5.55 -13.24
C LYS A 53 -0.94 -6.05 -11.97
N THR A 54 -2.26 -5.92 -11.95
CA THR A 54 -3.07 -6.40 -10.83
C THR A 54 -3.67 -7.75 -11.13
N TYR A 55 -3.69 -8.64 -10.14
CA TYR A 55 -4.26 -9.97 -10.19
C TYR A 55 -5.44 -10.09 -9.24
N SER A 56 -6.24 -11.15 -9.42
CA SER A 56 -7.31 -11.48 -8.49
C SER A 56 -6.74 -12.19 -7.27
N LEU A 57 -7.07 -11.69 -6.08
CA LEU A 57 -6.74 -12.33 -4.79
C LEU A 57 -7.22 -13.78 -4.72
N LEU A 58 -8.41 -14.08 -5.28
CA LEU A 58 -8.99 -15.42 -5.25
C LEU A 58 -8.19 -16.44 -6.07
N THR A 59 -7.54 -15.98 -7.13
CA THR A 59 -6.85 -16.86 -8.08
C THR A 59 -5.36 -16.99 -7.78
N HIS A 60 -4.72 -15.90 -7.36
CA HIS A 60 -3.25 -15.85 -7.19
C HIS A 60 -2.81 -15.67 -5.73
N GLY A 61 -3.73 -15.35 -4.80
CA GLY A 61 -3.39 -15.03 -3.41
C GLY A 61 -2.78 -13.64 -3.21
N TYR A 62 -2.59 -12.87 -4.29
CA TYR A 62 -2.07 -11.49 -4.26
C TYR A 62 -2.78 -10.60 -5.30
N VAL A 63 -2.74 -9.30 -5.06
CA VAL A 63 -3.19 -8.26 -5.99
C VAL A 63 -2.04 -7.77 -6.82
N VAL A 64 -0.92 -7.44 -6.17
CA VAL A 64 0.27 -6.93 -6.86
C VAL A 64 1.42 -7.85 -6.50
N LYS A 65 1.95 -8.54 -7.52
CA LYS A 65 2.99 -9.56 -7.36
C LYS A 65 4.26 -8.95 -6.75
N GLU A 66 4.63 -7.77 -7.22
CA GLU A 66 5.83 -7.04 -6.79
C GLU A 66 5.77 -6.74 -5.28
N VAL A 67 4.62 -6.26 -4.79
CA VAL A 67 4.42 -6.04 -3.35
C VAL A 67 4.37 -7.38 -2.62
N HIS A 68 3.75 -8.41 -3.18
CA HIS A 68 3.67 -9.71 -2.52
C HIS A 68 5.04 -10.33 -2.31
N ASP A 69 5.87 -10.34 -3.35
CA ASP A 69 7.20 -10.93 -3.32
C ASP A 69 8.13 -10.17 -2.35
N GLU A 70 8.01 -8.84 -2.31
CA GLU A 70 8.79 -7.98 -1.41
C GLU A 70 8.47 -8.23 0.07
N TYR A 71 7.19 -8.36 0.44
CA TYR A 71 6.77 -8.56 1.83
C TYR A 71 6.58 -10.03 2.21
N LYS A 72 6.89 -10.97 1.31
CA LYS A 72 6.66 -12.41 1.52
C LYS A 72 7.35 -12.94 2.77
N GLU A 73 8.54 -12.42 3.10
CA GLU A 73 9.33 -12.84 4.26
C GLU A 73 8.67 -12.50 5.59
N TYR A 74 7.82 -11.46 5.62
CA TYR A 74 7.07 -11.12 6.83
C TYR A 74 5.94 -12.12 7.09
N GLY A 75 5.39 -12.75 6.06
CA GLY A 75 4.31 -13.73 6.19
C GLY A 75 3.14 -13.18 7.01
N GLU A 76 2.87 -13.81 8.16
CA GLU A 76 1.83 -13.39 9.11
C GLU A 76 2.33 -12.40 10.17
N ARG A 77 3.62 -12.08 10.20
CA ARG A 77 4.21 -11.13 11.16
C ARG A 77 3.82 -9.70 10.82
N LEU A 78 3.80 -8.85 11.85
CA LEU A 78 3.63 -7.41 11.70
C LEU A 78 4.75 -6.84 10.84
N ILE A 79 4.38 -6.03 9.84
CA ILE A 79 5.32 -5.25 9.05
C ILE A 79 5.61 -3.95 9.79
N THR A 80 6.74 -3.87 10.47
CA THR A 80 7.14 -2.69 11.26
C THR A 80 7.73 -1.57 10.40
N GLU A 81 8.32 -1.91 9.27
CA GLU A 81 8.87 -0.93 8.33
C GLU A 81 8.47 -1.29 6.89
N PRO A 82 8.13 -0.30 6.06
CA PRO A 82 7.91 -0.57 4.64
C PRO A 82 9.21 -0.96 3.93
N ALA A 83 9.10 -1.88 2.98
CA ALA A 83 10.20 -2.56 2.31
C ALA A 83 10.97 -1.66 1.35
N LYS A 84 12.29 -1.64 1.58
CA LYS A 84 13.25 -0.60 1.17
C LYS A 84 13.30 -0.42 -0.35
N GLU A 85 12.86 0.73 -0.85
CA GLU A 85 13.10 1.11 -2.24
C GLU A 85 14.56 1.58 -2.41
N TRP A 86 15.38 0.80 -3.12
CA TRP A 86 16.73 1.23 -3.51
C TRP A 86 16.65 2.05 -4.79
N TYR A 87 16.82 3.36 -4.70
CA TYR A 87 16.96 4.21 -5.89
C TYR A 87 18.43 4.55 -6.14
N LEU A 88 19.01 4.00 -7.22
CA LEU A 88 20.32 4.39 -7.75
C LEU A 88 20.13 5.49 -8.79
N LYS A 89 20.50 6.72 -8.45
CA LYS A 89 20.62 7.81 -9.44
C LYS A 89 22.04 7.74 -10.02
N TYR A 90 22.15 7.64 -11.34
CA TYR A 90 23.44 7.56 -12.03
C TYR A 90 24.24 8.86 -11.77
N GLY A 91 25.34 8.78 -11.01
CA GLY A 91 26.28 9.88 -10.80
C GLY A 91 26.53 10.35 -9.37
N ASP A 92 25.74 9.95 -8.37
CA ASP A 92 25.93 10.38 -6.97
C ASP A 92 26.27 9.20 -6.04
N PHE A 93 27.46 9.22 -5.42
CA PHE A 93 27.89 8.26 -4.39
C PHE A 93 27.29 8.55 -3.01
N GLN A 94 26.06 9.05 -2.94
CA GLN A 94 25.37 9.27 -1.67
C GLN A 94 24.02 8.58 -1.66
N LEU A 95 23.92 7.59 -0.76
CA LEU A 95 22.72 6.84 -0.44
C LEU A 95 21.77 7.76 0.35
N ILE A 96 20.94 8.53 -0.35
CA ILE A 96 19.97 9.41 0.30
C ILE A 96 18.80 8.55 0.80
N ARG A 97 18.75 8.35 2.13
CA ARG A 97 17.67 7.63 2.83
C ARG A 97 16.39 8.47 2.80
N ARG A 98 15.39 8.05 2.03
CA ARG A 98 14.01 8.54 2.18
C ARG A 98 13.09 7.36 2.47
N PRO A 99 12.33 7.38 3.58
CA PRO A 99 11.26 6.42 3.80
C PRO A 99 10.03 6.89 3.00
N TYR A 100 10.07 6.68 1.68
CA TYR A 100 8.98 6.90 0.70
C TYR A 100 8.44 8.33 0.55
N ALA A 101 8.29 8.78 -0.70
CA ALA A 101 7.42 9.91 -0.97
C ALA A 101 5.98 9.39 -0.93
N VAL A 102 5.15 9.92 -0.03
CA VAL A 102 3.69 9.79 -0.14
C VAL A 102 3.34 10.04 -1.61
N PRO A 103 2.59 9.14 -2.28
CA PRO A 103 2.18 9.41 -3.64
C PRO A 103 1.60 10.82 -3.70
N ALA A 104 1.92 11.60 -4.74
CA ALA A 104 1.45 12.98 -4.87
C ALA A 104 -0.06 13.03 -5.14
N PHE A 105 -0.83 12.58 -4.14
CA PHE A 105 -2.26 12.53 -4.08
C PHE A 105 -2.79 13.96 -4.16
N SER A 106 -3.87 14.11 -4.92
CA SER A 106 -4.79 15.22 -4.75
C SER A 106 -5.53 15.07 -3.41
N THR A 107 -6.14 16.17 -2.96
CA THR A 107 -6.94 16.19 -1.74
C THR A 107 -8.04 15.11 -1.75
N GLU A 108 -8.66 14.85 -2.90
CA GLU A 108 -9.71 13.83 -3.05
C GLU A 108 -9.15 12.40 -2.90
N GLU A 109 -8.00 12.13 -3.53
CA GLU A 109 -7.30 10.84 -3.44
C GLU A 109 -6.85 10.56 -2.00
N GLU A 110 -6.32 11.57 -1.30
CA GLU A 110 -5.92 11.45 0.10
C GLU A 110 -7.13 11.19 1.02
N GLN A 111 -8.25 11.90 0.80
CA GLN A 111 -9.49 11.65 1.54
C GLN A 111 -10.02 10.23 1.33
N LEU A 112 -9.94 9.69 0.11
CA LEU A 112 -10.31 8.30 -0.16
C LEU A 112 -9.43 7.35 0.63
N MET A 113 -8.11 7.54 0.60
CA MET A 113 -7.17 6.70 1.34
C MET A 113 -7.41 6.74 2.85
N ARG A 114 -7.59 7.93 3.43
CA ARG A 114 -7.93 8.09 4.85
C ARG A 114 -9.23 7.36 5.22
N LYS A 115 -10.26 7.42 4.37
CA LYS A 115 -11.51 6.68 4.58
C LYS A 115 -11.28 5.16 4.60
N ILE A 116 -10.46 4.65 3.68
CA ILE A 116 -10.14 3.22 3.58
C ILE A 116 -9.40 2.75 4.83
N LEU A 117 -8.36 3.46 5.23
CA LEU A 117 -7.54 3.12 6.39
C LEU A 117 -8.34 3.18 7.70
N ASN A 118 -9.17 4.22 7.88
CA ASN A 118 -10.03 4.33 9.04
C ASN A 118 -11.04 3.17 9.14
N GLN A 119 -11.60 2.73 8.02
CA GLN A 119 -12.51 1.59 8.01
C GLN A 119 -11.81 0.27 8.31
N TYR A 120 -10.61 0.06 7.74
CA TYR A 120 -9.79 -1.10 8.09
C TYR A 120 -9.48 -1.13 9.58
N ARG A 121 -9.04 0.00 10.14
CA ARG A 121 -8.79 0.14 11.58
C ARG A 121 -10.03 -0.24 12.37
N ASN A 122 -11.16 0.41 12.11
CA ASN A 122 -12.41 0.15 12.85
C ASN A 122 -12.86 -1.32 12.75
N GLY A 123 -12.68 -1.95 11.59
CA GLY A 123 -12.98 -3.38 11.41
C GLY A 123 -12.11 -4.29 12.28
N LEU A 124 -10.83 -3.97 12.47
CA LEU A 124 -9.96 -4.69 13.41
C LEU A 124 -10.44 -4.53 14.86
N TRP A 125 -10.82 -3.32 15.27
CA TRP A 125 -11.34 -3.07 16.63
C TRP A 125 -12.63 -3.84 16.92
N MET A 126 -13.55 -3.92 15.96
CA MET A 126 -14.80 -4.68 16.11
C MET A 126 -14.57 -6.19 16.21
N ASN A 127 -13.55 -6.72 15.54
CA ASN A 127 -13.23 -8.16 15.57
C ASN A 127 -12.36 -8.55 16.78
N ALA A 128 -11.84 -7.58 17.54
CA ALA A 128 -11.02 -7.78 18.73
C ALA A 128 -11.82 -7.64 20.04
N SER A 129 -13.10 -7.24 19.97
CA SER A 129 -14.04 -7.12 21.09
C SER A 129 -14.89 -8.38 21.22
#